data_AF-A0A7G1I994-F1
#
_entry.id   AF-A0A7G1I994-F1
#
_cell.length_a   1.000
_cell.length_b   1.000
_cell.length_c   1.000
_cell.angle_alpha   90.00
_cell.angle_beta   90.00
_cell.angle_gamma   90.00
#
_symmetry.space_group_name_H-M   'P 1'
#
loop_
_entity.id
_entity.type
_entity.pdbx_description
1 polymer ?
#
loop_
_entity_poly.entity_id
_entity_poly.type
_entity_poly.pdbx_seq_one_letter_code
_entity_poly.pdbx_strand_id
1 'polypeptide(L)'
;MRTALTDLHRAGCDIVTITQYLRPSPRHHPVERWVRPEEFVEYAQYAEGLSFAGVLAGPLVRSSYRAGRLYRQARSSAASDSR
;
A
#
# COMPACT_ATOMS: atom_id res chain seq x y z
N MET A 1 -0.85 -9.80 6.64
CA MET A 1 -0.38 -8.80 5.67
C MET A 1 -0.19 -9.39 4.28
N ARG A 2 0.78 -10.30 4.07
CA ARG A 2 1.07 -10.90 2.73
C ARG A 2 -0.16 -11.53 2.05
N THR A 3 -0.93 -12.34 2.78
CA THR A 3 -2.19 -12.94 2.27
C THR A 3 -3.16 -11.88 1.76
N ALA A 4 -3.44 -10.84 2.56
CA ALA A 4 -4.36 -9.77 2.17
C ALA A 4 -3.87 -8.98 0.93
N LEU A 5 -2.55 -8.77 0.78
CA LEU A 5 -1.99 -8.14 -0.43
C LEU A 5 -2.22 -9.02 -1.67
N THR A 6 -2.02 -10.33 -1.55
CA THR A 6 -2.32 -11.29 -2.63
C THR A 6 -3.80 -11.30 -2.97
N ASP A 7 -4.68 -11.27 -1.97
CA ASP A 7 -6.13 -11.27 -2.18
C ASP A 7 -6.61 -9.99 -2.88
N LEU A 8 -6.10 -8.82 -2.46
CA LEU A 8 -6.38 -7.55 -3.12
C LEU A 8 -5.93 -7.57 -4.58
N HIS A 9 -4.72 -8.06 -4.86
CA HIS A 9 -4.23 -8.17 -6.24
C HIS A 9 -5.12 -9.09 -7.08
N ARG A 10 -5.48 -10.26 -6.56
CA ARG A 10 -6.40 -11.20 -7.23
C ARG A 10 -7.79 -10.61 -7.49
N ALA A 11 -8.23 -9.68 -6.65
CA ALA A 11 -9.48 -8.95 -6.83
C ALA A 11 -9.39 -7.84 -7.89
N GLY A 12 -8.25 -7.65 -8.55
CA GLY A 12 -8.03 -6.61 -9.57
C GLY A 12 -7.67 -5.25 -8.99
N CYS A 13 -7.09 -5.19 -7.79
CA CYS A 13 -6.64 -3.93 -7.21
C CYS A 13 -5.31 -3.46 -7.84
N ASP A 14 -5.31 -2.29 -8.45
CA ASP A 14 -4.12 -1.73 -9.12
C ASP A 14 -3.17 -0.99 -8.17
N ILE A 15 -3.71 -0.27 -7.19
CA ILE A 15 -2.95 0.63 -6.31
C ILE A 15 -3.22 0.28 -4.86
N VAL A 16 -2.15 0.10 -4.08
CA VAL A 16 -2.24 -0.18 -2.65
C VAL A 16 -1.43 0.84 -1.82
N THR A 17 -2.01 1.24 -0.69
CA THR A 17 -1.31 2.04 0.33
C THR A 17 -1.26 1.27 1.64
N ILE A 18 -0.09 1.26 2.29
CA ILE A 18 0.16 0.52 3.53
C ILE A 18 0.59 1.51 4.61
N THR A 19 -0.13 1.56 5.72
CA THR A 19 0.01 2.64 6.72
C THR A 19 -0.01 2.15 8.16
N GLN A 20 0.50 2.96 9.08
CA GLN A 20 0.37 2.75 10.52
C GLN A 20 -1.01 3.23 10.99
N TYR A 21 -1.69 2.37 11.74
CA TYR A 21 -2.86 2.79 12.49
C TYR A 21 -2.45 3.76 13.60
N LEU A 22 -3.00 4.98 13.55
CA LEU A 22 -2.91 5.94 14.64
C LEU A 22 -4.28 6.02 15.31
N ARG A 23 -4.33 5.57 16.56
CA ARG A 23 -5.53 5.59 17.37
C ARG A 23 -6.02 7.03 17.57
N PRO A 24 -7.23 7.41 17.11
CA PRO A 24 -7.71 8.79 17.23
C PRO A 24 -8.05 9.22 18.66
N SER A 25 -8.58 8.28 19.47
CA SER A 25 -8.94 8.52 20.86
C SER A 25 -8.99 7.23 21.68
N PRO A 26 -9.04 7.29 23.02
CA PRO A 26 -9.15 6.12 23.89
C PRO A 26 -10.41 5.25 23.69
N ARG A 27 -11.42 5.75 22.97
CA ARG A 27 -12.61 4.95 22.64
C ARG A 27 -12.42 4.07 21.39
N HIS A 28 -11.40 4.35 20.59
CA HIS A 28 -11.08 3.55 19.41
C HIS A 28 -10.20 2.36 19.77
N HIS A 29 -10.10 1.41 18.84
CA HIS A 29 -9.26 0.24 18.95
C HIS A 29 -7.84 0.62 19.45
N PRO A 30 -7.26 -0.11 20.41
CA PRO A 30 -5.89 0.15 20.84
C PRO A 30 -4.89 -0.10 19.70
N VAL A 31 -3.74 0.57 19.72
CA VAL A 31 -2.63 0.20 18.85
C VAL A 31 -2.00 -1.07 19.40
N GLU A 32 -2.16 -2.19 18.69
CA GLU A 32 -1.56 -3.48 19.11
C GLU A 32 -0.09 -3.59 18.74
N ARG A 33 0.32 -2.94 17.64
CA ARG A 33 1.68 -3.01 17.11
C ARG A 33 2.08 -1.70 16.43
N TRP A 34 3.29 -1.25 16.74
CA TRP A 34 3.99 -0.22 15.97
C TRP A 34 4.89 -0.90 14.96
N VAL A 35 4.56 -0.76 13.67
CA VAL A 35 5.30 -1.40 12.59
C VAL A 35 6.62 -0.66 12.38
N ARG A 36 7.74 -1.39 12.30
CA ARG A 36 9.04 -0.76 12.08
C ARG A 36 9.16 -0.23 10.65
N PRO A 37 9.95 0.84 10.42
CA PRO A 37 10.16 1.38 9.07
C PRO A 37 10.60 0.32 8.05
N GLU A 38 11.45 -0.62 8.44
CA GLU A 38 11.97 -1.68 7.57
C GLU A 38 10.88 -2.66 7.15
N GLU A 39 9.91 -2.95 8.02
CA GLU A 39 8.77 -3.80 7.68
C GLU A 39 7.88 -3.16 6.61
N PHE A 40 7.75 -1.83 6.58
CA PHE A 40 7.04 -1.14 5.49
C PHE A 40 7.75 -1.32 4.15
N VAL A 41 9.09 -1.31 4.14
CA VAL A 41 9.89 -1.57 2.93
C VAL A 41 9.67 -3.01 2.46
N GLU A 42 9.70 -3.99 3.36
CA GLU A 42 9.42 -5.39 3.03
C GLU A 42 8.01 -5.59 2.46
N TYR A 43 7.00 -4.90 3.00
CA TYR A 43 5.64 -4.98 2.48
C TYR A 43 5.50 -4.29 1.12
N ALA A 44 6.20 -3.18 0.89
CA ALA A 44 6.23 -2.53 -0.42
C ALA A 44 6.85 -3.45 -1.47
N GLN A 45 8.03 -4.02 -1.20
CA GLN A 45 8.71 -4.96 -2.09
C GLN A 45 7.85 -6.19 -2.38
N TYR A 46 7.14 -6.72 -1.39
CA TYR A 46 6.23 -7.83 -1.60
C TYR A 46 5.06 -7.45 -2.51
N ALA A 47 4.45 -6.27 -2.31
CA ALA A 47 3.37 -5.79 -3.19
C ALA A 47 3.87 -5.50 -4.62
N GLU A 48 5.06 -4.91 -4.77
CA GLU A 48 5.70 -4.71 -6.08
C GLU A 48 5.96 -6.06 -6.77
N GLY A 49 6.40 -7.07 -6.03
CA GLY A 49 6.57 -8.44 -6.54
C GLY A 49 5.26 -9.15 -6.91
N LEU A 50 4.12 -8.68 -6.41
CA LEU A 50 2.78 -9.09 -6.85
C LEU A 50 2.27 -8.28 -8.05
N SER A 51 3.08 -7.37 -8.61
CA SER A 51 2.69 -6.55 -9.76
C SER A 51 1.54 -5.56 -9.51
N PHE A 52 1.42 -5.00 -8.30
CA PHE A 52 0.62 -3.79 -8.10
C PHE A 52 1.18 -2.64 -8.95
N ALA A 53 0.34 -1.96 -9.71
CA ALA A 53 0.72 -0.84 -10.58
C ALA A 53 1.16 0.41 -9.79
N GLY A 54 0.74 0.53 -8.53
CA GLY A 54 1.20 1.59 -7.63
C GLY A 54 1.25 1.13 -6.17
N VAL A 55 2.39 1.33 -5.51
CA VAL A 55 2.58 0.97 -4.09
C VAL A 55 3.11 2.17 -3.32
N LEU A 56 2.54 2.41 -2.14
CA LEU A 56 3.10 3.36 -1.18
C LEU A 56 2.97 2.83 0.24
N ALA A 57 4.09 2.62 0.92
CA ALA A 57 4.13 2.09 2.28
C ALA A 57 4.90 3.02 3.22
N GLY A 58 4.38 3.22 4.42
CA GLY A 58 5.08 3.97 5.47
C GLY A 58 4.17 4.43 6.61
N PRO A 59 4.73 4.81 7.76
CA PRO A 59 3.96 5.09 8.97
C PRO A 59 3.00 6.28 8.82
N LEU A 60 3.37 7.28 8.01
CA LEU A 60 2.55 8.48 7.80
C LEU A 60 1.81 8.51 6.46
N VAL A 61 1.86 7.41 5.70
CA VAL A 61 1.09 7.29 4.45
C VAL A 61 -0.40 7.37 4.77
N ARG A 62 -1.19 7.99 3.90
CA ARG A 62 -2.65 8.03 3.96
C ARG A 62 -3.20 7.72 2.59
N SER A 63 -4.46 7.32 2.52
CA SER A 63 -5.12 6.94 1.26
C SER A 63 -4.99 8.00 0.16
N SER A 64 -5.08 9.29 0.50
CA SER A 64 -4.94 10.40 -0.46
C SER A 64 -3.52 10.95 -0.59
N TYR A 65 -2.57 10.52 0.26
CA TYR A 65 -1.22 11.07 0.26
C TYR A 65 -0.51 10.70 -1.05
N ARG A 66 -0.11 11.72 -1.83
CA ARG A 66 0.52 11.57 -3.15
C ARG A 66 -0.31 10.75 -4.16
N ALA A 67 -1.64 10.71 -4.01
CA ALA A 67 -2.53 9.94 -4.89
C ALA A 67 -2.35 10.27 -6.38
N GLY A 68 -2.18 11.56 -6.74
CA GLY A 68 -1.92 11.96 -8.13
C GLY A 68 -0.60 11.42 -8.71
N ARG A 69 0.44 11.24 -7.87
CA ARG A 69 1.69 10.61 -8.29
C ARG A 69 1.49 9.10 -8.50
N LEU A 70 0.82 8.44 -7.56
CA LEU A 70 0.49 7.01 -7.66
C LEU A 70 -0.35 6.70 -8.89
N TYR A 71 -1.36 7.53 -9.17
CA TYR A 71 -2.19 7.39 -10.36
C TYR A 71 -1.38 7.48 -11.66
N ARG A 72 -0.47 8.46 -11.77
CA ARG A 72 0.41 8.58 -12.94
C ARG A 72 1.33 7.37 -13.11
N GLN A 73 1.89 6.86 -12.02
CA GLN A 73 2.72 5.66 -12.02
C GLN A 73 1.94 4.45 -12.52
N ALA A 74 0.76 4.20 -11.96
CA ALA A 74 -0.08 3.07 -12.36
C ALA A 74 -0.49 3.16 -13.84
N ARG A 75 -0.85 4.37 -14.31
CA ARG A 75 -1.15 4.62 -15.73
C ARG A 75 0.05 4.36 -16.65
N SER A 76 1.25 4.72 -16.23
CA SER A 76 2.45 4.45 -17.05
C SER A 76 2.77 2.96 -17.14
N SER A 77 2.57 2.22 -16.05
CA SER A 77 2.75 0.76 -16.03
C SER A 77 1.71 0.04 -16.91
N ALA A 78 0.45 0.44 -16.84
CA ALA A 78 -0.59 -0.12 -17.72
C ALA A 78 -0.30 0.16 -19.21
N ALA A 79 0.26 1.33 -19.53
CA ALA A 79 0.62 1.67 -20.91
C ALA A 79 1.82 0.86 -21.43
N SER A 80 2.75 0.43 -20.58
CA SER A 80 3.85 -0.45 -20.99
C SER A 80 3.41 -1.89 -21.24
N ASP A 81 2.44 -2.41 -20.48
CA ASP A 81 1.94 -3.79 -20.64
C ASP A 81 1.06 -3.96 -21.89
N SER A 82 0.53 -2.86 -22.42
CA SER A 82 -0.30 -2.84 -23.64
C SER A 82 0.47 -2.76 -24.96
N ARG A 83 1.81 -2.78 -24.93
CA ARG A 83 2.70 -2.77 -26.10
C ARG A 83 3.43 -4.09 -26.26
#